data_AF-A0A7C2JTB4-F1
#
_entry.id   AF-A0A7C2JTB4-F1
#
_cell.length_a   1.000
_cell.length_b   1.000
_cell.length_c   1.000
_cell.angle_alpha   90.00
_cell.angle_beta   90.00
_cell.angle_gamma   90.00
#
_symmetry.space_group_name_H-M   'P 1'
#
loop_
_entity.id
_entity.type
_entity.pdbx_description
1 polymer ?
#
loop_
_entity_poly.entity_id
_entity_poly.type
_entity_poly.pdbx_seq_one_letter_code
_entity_poly.pdbx_strand_id
1 'polypeptide(L)'
;MDFVYFLGRFHVLVLHLPIGMIVALFVLEYLSRRERYRYLEAASPYLWIATAISALVTVLLGFMHFAEGSFTGPSGELHRLYGTVVAVVATVVALLRVGKFASSYKPLFFPASLVLLVLVSITGHYGGNLTHGSTYLVEYAPQPLRSLAGLAPRRTITSVSTADPFADVVGPMLVERCASCHNEDKKESDLVLTTYAGVMRGGESGRVVVAGNTELSELLRRITLPESDDEFMPAEGKTPLTARQVEIIRWWIEAGAPSGGTNGDLQVPDPMRSTLSEELGVSF
;
A
#
# COMPACT_ATOMS: atom_id res chain seq x y z
N MET A 1 -1.25 23.56 14.54
CA MET A 1 -0.99 22.22 13.96
C MET A 1 -2.07 21.86 12.96
N ASP A 2 -3.34 22.11 13.28
CA ASP A 2 -4.49 21.76 12.43
C ASP A 2 -4.42 22.32 11.00
N PHE A 3 -3.92 23.55 10.82
CA PHE A 3 -3.73 24.13 9.49
C PHE A 3 -2.68 23.39 8.66
N VAL A 4 -1.63 22.85 9.29
CA VAL A 4 -0.58 22.06 8.61
C VAL A 4 -1.16 20.74 8.14
N TYR A 5 -1.91 20.04 8.99
CA TYR A 5 -2.58 18.79 8.63
C TYR A 5 -3.63 19.00 7.54
N PHE A 6 -4.42 20.09 7.66
CA PHE A 6 -5.38 20.48 6.62
C PHE A 6 -4.72 20.67 5.26
N LEU A 7 -3.62 21.42 5.17
CA LEU A 7 -2.87 21.58 3.92
C LEU A 7 -2.22 20.28 3.46
N GLY A 8 -1.67 19.49 4.38
CA GLY A 8 -1.02 18.21 4.07
C GLY A 8 -1.93 17.28 3.27
N ARG A 9 -3.23 17.25 3.57
CA ARG A 9 -4.23 16.45 2.83
C ARG A 9 -4.32 16.79 1.33
N PHE A 10 -3.94 18.00 0.92
CA PHE A 10 -3.88 18.38 -0.51
C PHE A 10 -2.72 17.70 -1.25
N HIS A 11 -1.78 17.04 -0.57
CA HIS A 11 -0.73 16.24 -1.20
C HIS A 11 -1.31 15.25 -2.22
N VAL A 12 -2.37 14.52 -1.81
CA VAL A 12 -3.05 13.52 -2.67
C VAL A 12 -3.67 14.16 -3.90
N LEU A 13 -4.17 15.39 -3.80
CA LEU A 13 -4.69 16.12 -4.95
C LEU A 13 -3.55 16.55 -5.88
N VAL A 14 -2.53 17.21 -5.33
CA VAL A 14 -1.49 17.88 -6.11
C VAL A 14 -0.49 16.89 -6.72
N LEU A 15 -0.25 15.71 -6.14
CA LEU A 15 0.71 14.72 -6.66
C LEU A 15 0.43 14.28 -8.10
N HIS A 16 -0.82 14.38 -8.56
CA HIS A 16 -1.19 13.99 -9.93
C HIS A 16 -0.59 14.94 -10.98
N LEU A 17 -0.34 16.20 -10.61
CA LEU A 17 0.23 17.20 -11.52
C LEU A 17 1.67 16.85 -11.95
N PRO A 18 2.66 16.71 -11.06
CA PRO A 18 4.01 16.36 -11.49
C PRO A 18 4.07 14.99 -12.16
N ILE A 19 3.24 14.00 -11.75
CA ILE A 19 3.19 12.69 -12.41
C ILE A 19 2.77 12.84 -13.87
N GLY A 20 1.65 13.53 -14.13
CA GLY A 20 1.16 13.77 -15.49
C GLY A 20 2.14 14.58 -16.33
N MET A 21 2.78 15.60 -15.74
CA MET A 21 3.78 16.41 -16.44
C MET A 21 5.07 15.63 -16.75
N ILE A 22 5.53 14.73 -15.87
CA ILE A 22 6.69 13.86 -16.13
C ILE A 22 6.39 12.90 -17.29
N VAL A 23 5.20 12.30 -17.32
CA VAL A 23 4.78 11.45 -18.46
C VAL A 23 4.74 12.27 -19.75
N ALA A 24 4.15 13.46 -19.71
CA ALA A 24 4.11 14.37 -20.86
C ALA A 24 5.52 14.81 -21.30
N LEU A 25 6.44 15.08 -20.36
CA LEU A 25 7.84 15.40 -20.64
C LEU A 25 8.53 14.25 -21.37
N PHE A 26 8.36 13.02 -20.90
CA PHE A 26 8.96 11.86 -21.56
C PHE A 26 8.48 11.74 -23.01
N VAL A 27 7.17 11.85 -23.24
CA VAL A 27 6.59 11.80 -24.60
C VAL A 27 7.09 12.96 -25.45
N LEU A 28 7.11 14.18 -24.93
CA LEU A 28 7.55 15.37 -25.65
C LEU A 28 9.03 15.28 -26.02
N GLU A 29 9.91 14.90 -25.10
CA GLU A 29 11.34 14.74 -25.34
C GLU A 29 11.64 13.57 -26.28
N TYR A 30 10.82 12.52 -26.27
CA TYR A 30 10.93 11.43 -27.23
C TYR A 30 10.54 11.87 -28.65
N LEU A 31 9.39 12.55 -28.78
CA LEU A 31 8.88 13.00 -30.08
C LEU A 31 9.74 14.12 -30.69
N SER A 32 10.22 15.07 -29.88
CA SER A 32 11.02 16.22 -30.35
C SER A 32 12.34 15.81 -31.04
N ARG A 33 12.81 14.57 -30.79
CA ARG A 33 13.98 13.99 -31.47
C ARG A 33 13.71 13.60 -32.93
N ARG A 34 12.44 13.47 -33.33
CA ARG A 34 12.05 13.18 -34.72
C ARG A 34 11.89 14.48 -35.47
N GLU A 35 12.49 14.60 -36.66
CA GLU A 35 12.46 15.83 -37.47
C GLU A 35 11.04 16.38 -37.67
N ARG A 36 10.07 15.50 -37.90
CA ARG A 36 8.64 15.83 -38.05
C ARG A 36 8.06 16.61 -36.87
N TYR A 37 8.53 16.35 -35.65
CA TYR A 37 7.97 16.90 -34.41
C TYR A 37 8.93 17.83 -33.66
N ARG A 38 10.00 18.29 -34.33
CA ARG A 38 11.02 19.17 -33.71
C ARG A 38 10.44 20.48 -33.17
N TYR A 39 9.31 20.94 -33.71
CA TYR A 39 8.60 22.13 -33.23
C TYR A 39 8.12 22.00 -31.77
N LEU A 40 7.90 20.77 -31.26
CA LEU A 40 7.53 20.53 -29.87
C LEU A 40 8.65 20.88 -28.88
N GLU A 41 9.91 20.98 -29.34
CA GLU A 41 11.04 21.35 -28.49
C GLU A 41 10.83 22.72 -27.83
N ALA A 42 10.09 23.63 -28.48
CA ALA A 42 9.78 24.95 -27.95
C ALA A 42 8.94 24.89 -26.65
N ALA A 43 8.13 23.84 -26.46
CA ALA A 43 7.30 23.68 -25.27
C ALA A 43 8.07 23.03 -24.09
N SER A 44 9.20 22.38 -24.34
CA SER A 44 9.98 21.64 -23.33
C SER A 44 10.36 22.49 -22.10
N PRO A 45 10.94 23.71 -22.23
CA PRO A 45 11.34 24.51 -21.06
C PRO A 45 10.18 24.80 -20.10
N TYR A 46 9.00 25.15 -20.63
CA TYR A 46 7.82 25.45 -19.82
C TYR A 46 7.33 24.22 -19.06
N LEU A 47 7.36 23.06 -19.71
CA LEU A 47 6.94 21.81 -19.08
C LEU A 47 7.93 21.34 -17.99
N TRP A 48 9.23 21.55 -18.19
CA TRP A 48 10.25 21.31 -17.16
C TRP A 48 10.05 22.22 -15.94
N ILE A 49 9.79 23.52 -16.14
CA ILE A 49 9.51 24.47 -15.05
C ILE A 49 8.23 24.07 -14.30
N ALA A 50 7.15 23.79 -15.03
CA ALA A 50 5.87 23.41 -14.42
C ALA A 50 6.00 22.11 -13.61
N THR A 51 6.77 21.14 -14.12
CA THR A 51 7.08 19.90 -13.40
C THR A 51 7.87 20.18 -12.11
N ALA A 52 8.89 21.04 -12.17
CA ALA A 52 9.68 21.40 -10.99
C ALA A 52 8.84 22.09 -9.91
N ILE A 53 8.05 23.10 -10.30
CA ILE A 53 7.18 23.84 -9.36
C ILE A 53 6.15 22.89 -8.74
N SER A 54 5.45 22.11 -9.56
CA SER A 54 4.44 21.18 -9.05
C SER A 54 5.05 20.11 -8.14
N ALA A 55 6.21 19.55 -8.48
CA ALA A 55 6.92 18.59 -7.64
C ALA A 55 7.38 19.18 -6.29
N LEU A 56 7.88 20.42 -6.27
CA LEU A 56 8.25 21.12 -5.04
C LEU A 56 7.04 21.34 -4.13
N VAL A 57 5.91 21.76 -4.70
CA VAL A 57 4.65 21.92 -3.95
C VAL A 57 4.17 20.56 -3.42
N THR A 58 4.18 19.52 -4.26
CA THR A 58 3.81 18.16 -3.84
C THR A 58 4.66 17.67 -2.67
N VAL A 59 5.99 17.85 -2.72
CA VAL A 59 6.89 17.43 -1.64
C VAL A 59 6.63 18.25 -0.38
N LEU A 60 6.46 19.57 -0.47
CA LEU A 60 6.13 20.41 0.68
C LEU A 60 4.85 19.93 1.38
N LEU A 61 3.76 19.73 0.62
CA LEU A 61 2.51 19.19 1.17
C LEU A 61 2.68 17.76 1.70
N GLY A 62 3.55 16.97 1.08
CA GLY A 62 3.86 15.61 1.52
C GLY A 62 4.52 15.57 2.89
N PHE A 63 5.49 16.45 3.15
CA PHE A 63 6.09 16.60 4.49
C PHE A 63 5.06 17.05 5.53
N MET A 64 4.12 17.92 5.15
CA MET A 64 3.02 18.35 6.03
C MET A 64 2.06 17.21 6.34
N HIS A 65 1.76 16.34 5.37
CA HIS A 65 0.93 15.15 5.59
C HIS A 65 1.63 14.11 6.47
N PHE A 66 2.93 13.89 6.24
CA PHE A 66 3.72 12.93 7.03
C PHE A 66 3.87 13.37 8.49
N ALA A 67 3.74 14.67 8.78
CA ALA A 67 3.78 15.21 10.14
C ALA A 67 2.62 14.73 11.03
N GLU A 68 1.55 14.17 10.44
CA GLU A 68 0.45 13.54 11.19
C GLU A 68 0.90 12.26 11.94
N GLY A 69 2.02 11.64 11.54
CA GLY A 69 2.62 10.51 12.24
C GLY A 69 2.05 9.12 11.90
N SER A 70 1.05 9.04 11.02
CA SER A 70 0.38 7.77 10.65
C SER A 70 1.24 6.80 9.82
N PHE A 71 2.41 7.21 9.32
CA PHE A 71 3.28 6.38 8.47
C PHE A 71 4.64 6.20 9.14
N THR A 72 4.91 5.02 9.67
CA THR A 72 6.09 4.76 10.52
C THR A 72 7.03 3.70 9.96
N GLY A 73 6.66 2.96 8.92
CA GLY A 73 7.51 1.92 8.35
C GLY A 73 8.41 2.33 7.18
N PRO A 74 9.23 1.39 6.69
CA PRO A 74 10.28 1.66 5.69
C PRO A 74 9.76 2.21 4.36
N SER A 75 8.59 1.79 3.89
CA SER A 75 8.03 2.32 2.64
C SER A 75 7.74 3.81 2.76
N GLY A 76 7.40 4.31 3.95
CA GLY A 76 7.14 5.73 4.19
C GLY A 76 8.41 6.57 4.06
N GLU A 77 9.51 6.09 4.62
CA GLU A 77 10.82 6.73 4.47
C GLU A 77 11.29 6.74 3.03
N LEU A 78 11.16 5.61 2.33
CA LEU A 78 11.54 5.49 0.92
C LEU A 78 10.64 6.35 0.02
N HIS A 79 9.33 6.37 0.24
CA HIS A 79 8.40 7.24 -0.49
C HIS A 79 8.79 8.72 -0.36
N ARG A 80 9.07 9.16 0.87
CA ARG A 80 9.51 10.54 1.16
C ARG A 80 10.86 10.86 0.51
N LEU A 81 11.81 9.93 0.57
CA LEU A 81 13.13 10.07 -0.06
C LEU A 81 13.01 10.19 -1.58
N TYR A 82 12.39 9.22 -2.24
CA TYR A 82 12.27 9.22 -3.70
C TYR A 82 11.41 10.38 -4.21
N GLY A 83 10.35 10.78 -3.49
CA GLY A 83 9.58 11.98 -3.81
C GLY A 83 10.45 13.25 -3.75
N THR A 84 11.31 13.38 -2.75
CA THR A 84 12.27 14.49 -2.63
C THR A 84 13.30 14.46 -3.77
N VAL A 85 13.83 13.27 -4.10
CA VAL A 85 14.76 13.10 -5.22
C VAL A 85 14.12 13.50 -6.55
N VAL A 86 12.86 13.13 -6.80
CA VAL A 86 12.11 13.57 -8.00
C VAL A 86 12.06 15.10 -8.07
N ALA A 87 11.70 15.79 -6.99
CA ALA A 87 11.61 17.25 -6.98
C ALA A 87 12.97 17.93 -7.17
N VAL A 88 14.04 17.41 -6.56
CA VAL A 88 15.41 17.93 -6.74
C VAL A 88 15.87 17.73 -8.18
N VAL A 89 15.74 16.52 -8.74
CA VAL A 89 16.15 16.21 -10.12
C VAL A 89 15.36 17.06 -11.11
N ALA A 90 14.05 17.16 -10.96
CA ALA A 90 13.21 17.99 -11.83
C ALA A 90 13.62 19.47 -11.77
N THR A 91 13.93 19.99 -10.58
CA THR A 91 14.39 21.37 -10.39
C THR A 91 15.73 21.62 -11.05
N VAL A 92 16.72 20.75 -10.81
CA VAL A 92 18.06 20.87 -11.43
C VAL A 92 17.96 20.84 -12.95
N VAL A 93 17.20 19.90 -13.51
CA VAL A 93 17.05 19.78 -14.97
C VAL A 93 16.30 20.98 -15.55
N ALA A 94 15.27 21.48 -14.86
CA ALA A 94 14.58 22.69 -15.27
C ALA A 94 15.52 23.91 -15.30
N LEU A 95 16.36 24.08 -14.28
CA LEU A 95 17.38 25.15 -14.24
C LEU A 95 18.40 25.02 -15.38
N LEU A 96 18.85 23.81 -15.69
CA LEU A 96 19.74 23.56 -16.84
C LEU A 96 19.05 23.87 -18.18
N ARG A 97 17.75 23.58 -18.29
CA ARG A 97 16.96 23.80 -19.51
C ARG A 97 16.70 25.28 -19.79
N VAL A 98 16.53 26.11 -18.76
CA VAL A 98 16.33 27.57 -18.88
C VAL A 98 17.63 28.37 -18.79
N GLY A 99 18.72 27.74 -18.36
CA GLY A 99 20.00 28.39 -18.14
C GLY A 99 20.70 28.82 -19.43
N LYS A 100 21.66 29.74 -19.29
CA LYS A 100 22.46 30.28 -20.41
C LYS A 100 23.20 29.20 -21.23
N PHE A 101 23.45 28.04 -20.63
CA PHE A 101 24.16 26.91 -21.22
C PHE A 101 23.23 25.76 -21.67
N ALA A 102 21.92 26.00 -21.78
CA ALA A 102 20.95 24.96 -22.13
C ALA A 102 21.29 24.18 -23.41
N SER A 103 21.87 24.85 -24.41
CA SER A 103 22.33 24.22 -25.66
C SER A 103 23.42 23.16 -25.43
N SER A 104 24.30 23.36 -24.44
CA SER A 104 25.37 22.42 -24.08
C SER A 104 24.83 21.14 -23.43
N TYR A 105 23.68 21.23 -22.76
CA TYR A 105 23.04 20.11 -22.07
C TYR A 105 21.91 19.46 -22.86
N LYS A 106 21.67 19.87 -24.12
CA LYS A 106 20.62 19.32 -24.98
C LYS A 106 20.52 17.79 -25.02
N PRO A 107 21.60 17.01 -25.12
CA PRO A 107 21.48 15.54 -25.15
C PRO A 107 21.00 14.91 -23.84
N LEU A 108 21.02 15.65 -22.72
CA LEU A 108 20.67 15.16 -21.39
C LEU A 108 19.15 15.16 -21.11
N PHE A 109 18.35 15.97 -21.80
CA PHE A 109 16.94 16.17 -21.42
C PHE A 109 16.07 14.93 -21.63
N PHE A 110 16.27 14.17 -22.72
CA PHE A 110 15.58 12.89 -22.92
C PHE A 110 15.95 11.82 -21.88
N PRO A 111 17.23 11.49 -21.63
CA PRO A 111 17.56 10.54 -20.57
C PRO A 111 17.12 11.04 -19.18
N ALA A 112 17.16 12.35 -18.92
CA ALA A 112 16.65 12.91 -17.67
C ALA A 112 15.13 12.71 -17.50
N SER A 113 14.32 12.86 -18.56
CA SER A 113 12.88 12.60 -18.48
C SER A 113 12.58 11.12 -18.28
N LEU A 114 13.38 10.21 -18.86
CA LEU A 114 13.29 8.77 -18.59
C LEU A 114 13.65 8.45 -17.13
N VAL A 115 14.73 9.04 -16.60
CA VAL A 115 15.11 8.87 -15.19
C VAL A 115 14.00 9.35 -14.26
N LEU A 116 13.40 10.51 -14.53
CA LEU A 116 12.26 10.99 -13.75
C LEU A 116 11.04 10.07 -13.85
N LEU A 117 10.78 9.49 -15.02
CA LEU A 117 9.70 8.52 -15.19
C LEU A 117 9.92 7.28 -14.32
N VAL A 118 11.14 6.74 -14.28
CA VAL A 118 11.50 5.61 -13.41
C VAL A 118 11.38 6.01 -11.94
N LEU A 119 11.94 7.16 -11.55
CA LEU A 119 11.89 7.65 -10.17
C LEU A 119 10.45 7.85 -9.69
N VAL A 120 9.57 8.46 -10.51
CA VAL A 120 8.18 8.66 -10.12
C VAL A 120 7.41 7.34 -10.03
N SER A 121 7.73 6.34 -10.84
CA SER A 121 7.20 4.98 -10.69
C SER A 121 7.64 4.32 -9.38
N ILE A 122 8.92 4.48 -9.00
CA ILE A 122 9.44 3.97 -7.71
C ILE A 122 8.75 4.69 -6.53
N THR A 123 8.65 6.02 -6.58
CA THR A 123 7.92 6.80 -5.57
C THR A 123 6.46 6.36 -5.46
N GLY A 124 5.80 6.15 -6.60
CA GLY A 124 4.42 5.67 -6.68
C GLY A 124 4.24 4.27 -6.11
N HIS A 125 5.18 3.35 -6.35
CA HIS A 125 5.17 2.02 -5.74
C HIS A 125 5.18 2.09 -4.21
N TYR A 126 6.11 2.84 -3.63
CA TYR A 126 6.15 2.99 -2.17
C TYR A 126 4.94 3.75 -1.63
N GLY A 127 4.39 4.72 -2.38
CA GLY A 127 3.15 5.39 -2.03
C GLY A 127 1.94 4.45 -1.99
N GLY A 128 1.85 3.52 -2.94
CA GLY A 128 0.83 2.47 -2.95
C GLY A 128 0.99 1.46 -1.80
N ASN A 129 2.22 1.14 -1.40
CA ASN A 129 2.47 0.27 -0.25
C ASN A 129 1.94 0.86 1.06
N LEU A 130 1.98 2.20 1.21
CA LEU A 130 1.43 2.88 2.39
C LEU A 130 -0.07 2.69 2.54
N THR A 131 -0.81 2.60 1.43
CA THR A 131 -2.27 2.54 1.44
C THR A 131 -2.82 1.13 1.29
N HIS A 132 -2.14 0.28 0.53
CA HIS A 132 -2.62 -1.07 0.17
C HIS A 132 -1.73 -2.21 0.68
N GLY A 133 -0.62 -1.90 1.36
CA GLY A 133 0.35 -2.88 1.83
C GLY A 133 1.40 -3.25 0.76
N SER A 134 2.51 -3.82 1.22
CA SER A 134 3.71 -4.06 0.42
C SER A 134 3.57 -5.11 -0.70
N THR A 135 2.56 -5.98 -0.61
CA THR A 135 2.32 -7.05 -1.59
C THR A 135 1.36 -6.67 -2.71
N TYR A 136 0.75 -5.48 -2.66
CA TYR A 136 -0.38 -5.12 -3.53
C TYR A 136 -0.11 -5.29 -5.04
N LEU A 137 0.99 -4.75 -5.56
CA LEU A 137 1.30 -4.82 -7.00
C LEU A 137 1.59 -6.24 -7.51
N VAL A 138 2.07 -7.11 -6.63
CA VAL A 138 2.52 -8.47 -6.97
C VAL A 138 1.56 -9.55 -6.49
N GLU A 139 0.45 -9.14 -5.88
CA GLU A 139 -0.56 -10.04 -5.35
C GLU A 139 -1.07 -10.98 -6.45
N TYR A 140 -1.43 -10.42 -7.61
CA TYR A 140 -1.92 -11.15 -8.78
C TYR A 140 -0.85 -11.45 -9.84
N ALA A 141 0.43 -11.26 -9.50
CA ALA A 141 1.50 -11.55 -10.45
C ALA A 141 1.57 -13.06 -10.80
N PRO A 142 1.91 -13.41 -12.05
CA PRO A 142 2.16 -14.79 -12.43
C PRO A 142 3.35 -15.37 -11.65
N GLN A 143 3.37 -16.70 -11.44
CA GLN A 143 4.37 -17.37 -10.59
C GLN A 143 5.83 -16.98 -10.86
N PRO A 144 6.29 -16.82 -12.12
CA PRO A 144 7.66 -16.37 -12.38
C PRO A 144 7.96 -15.01 -11.74
N LEU A 145 7.04 -14.04 -11.86
CA LEU A 145 7.20 -12.70 -11.29
C LEU A 145 7.08 -12.70 -9.76
N ARG A 146 6.24 -13.55 -9.18
CA ARG A 146 6.15 -13.73 -7.72
C ARG A 146 7.45 -14.24 -7.13
N SER A 147 8.04 -15.25 -7.76
CA SER A 147 9.33 -15.82 -7.31
C SER A 147 10.46 -14.78 -7.38
N LEU A 148 10.48 -13.95 -8.44
CA LEU A 148 11.42 -12.83 -8.55
C LEU A 148 11.19 -11.76 -7.48
N ALA A 149 9.95 -11.55 -7.06
CA ALA A 149 9.59 -10.67 -5.95
C ALA A 149 9.84 -11.30 -4.56
N GLY A 150 10.41 -12.51 -4.48
CA GLY A 150 10.66 -13.22 -3.22
C GLY A 150 9.40 -13.74 -2.52
N LEU A 151 8.27 -13.78 -3.22
CA LEU A 151 7.01 -14.28 -2.67
C LEU A 151 6.86 -15.79 -2.91
N ALA A 152 6.27 -16.47 -1.93
CA ALA A 152 5.91 -17.87 -2.06
C ALA A 152 4.94 -18.09 -3.23
N PRO A 153 4.97 -19.29 -3.85
CA PRO A 153 4.00 -19.66 -4.87
C PRO A 153 2.59 -19.47 -4.32
N ARG A 154 1.71 -18.87 -5.12
CA ARG A 154 0.30 -18.81 -4.76
C ARG A 154 -0.21 -20.25 -4.59
N ARG A 155 -0.66 -20.59 -3.37
CA ARG A 155 -1.33 -21.87 -3.10
C ARG A 155 -2.72 -21.80 -3.72
N THR A 156 -3.09 -22.84 -4.45
CA THR A 156 -4.47 -23.03 -4.89
C THR A 156 -5.13 -23.92 -3.85
N ILE A 157 -6.08 -23.38 -3.12
CA ILE A 157 -6.88 -24.15 -2.17
C ILE A 157 -7.82 -25.04 -2.98
N THR A 158 -7.65 -26.36 -2.89
CA THR A 158 -8.50 -27.32 -3.61
C THR A 158 -9.61 -27.88 -2.73
N SER A 159 -9.42 -27.87 -1.42
CA SER A 159 -10.41 -28.27 -0.42
C SER A 159 -10.21 -27.49 0.87
N VAL A 160 -11.27 -27.32 1.66
CA VAL A 160 -11.15 -26.68 2.99
C VAL A 160 -10.21 -27.49 3.89
N SER A 161 -10.30 -28.82 3.85
CA SER A 161 -9.47 -29.72 4.67
C SER A 161 -7.97 -29.54 4.46
N THR A 162 -7.51 -29.09 3.29
CA THR A 162 -6.08 -28.88 3.00
C THR A 162 -5.61 -27.45 3.21
N ALA A 163 -6.53 -26.51 3.47
CA ALA A 163 -6.22 -25.11 3.69
C ALA A 163 -5.55 -24.88 5.04
N ASP A 164 -4.56 -23.99 5.07
CA ASP A 164 -3.97 -23.48 6.30
C ASP A 164 -4.98 -22.57 7.05
N PRO A 165 -5.30 -22.85 8.32
CA PRO A 165 -6.30 -22.11 9.08
C PRO A 165 -6.03 -20.60 9.18
N PHE A 166 -4.77 -20.18 9.13
CA PHE A 166 -4.42 -18.76 9.13
C PHE A 166 -4.05 -18.29 7.73
N ALA A 167 -3.05 -18.88 7.10
CA ALA A 167 -2.45 -18.33 5.88
C ALA A 167 -3.42 -18.33 4.69
N ASP A 168 -4.34 -19.30 4.64
CA ASP A 168 -5.27 -19.48 3.52
C ASP A 168 -6.70 -19.00 3.86
N VAL A 169 -7.01 -18.79 5.15
CA VAL A 169 -8.36 -18.43 5.62
C VAL A 169 -8.39 -17.07 6.33
N VAL A 170 -7.90 -16.99 7.58
CA VAL A 170 -8.03 -15.77 8.40
C VAL A 170 -7.16 -14.61 7.88
N GLY A 171 -5.92 -14.91 7.49
CA GLY A 171 -4.94 -13.92 7.02
C GLY A 171 -5.46 -13.07 5.85
N PRO A 172 -5.97 -13.67 4.76
CA PRO A 172 -6.57 -12.93 3.65
C PRO A 172 -7.71 -11.98 4.08
N MET A 173 -8.58 -12.40 5.00
CA MET A 173 -9.67 -11.56 5.51
C MET A 173 -9.15 -10.32 6.26
N LEU A 174 -8.13 -10.51 7.10
CA LEU A 174 -7.48 -9.42 7.82
C LEU A 174 -6.72 -8.48 6.87
N VAL A 175 -6.09 -9.02 5.83
CA VAL A 175 -5.44 -8.19 4.80
C VAL A 175 -6.48 -7.35 4.07
N GLU A 176 -7.62 -7.92 3.68
CA GLU A 176 -8.66 -7.20 2.96
C GLU A 176 -9.29 -6.07 3.79
N ARG A 177 -9.57 -6.32 5.07
CA ARG A 177 -10.35 -5.39 5.91
C ARG A 177 -9.51 -4.49 6.81
N CYS A 178 -8.31 -4.91 7.19
CA CYS A 178 -7.52 -4.25 8.23
C CYS A 178 -6.19 -3.67 7.73
N ALA A 179 -5.66 -4.15 6.59
CA ALA A 179 -4.33 -3.75 6.13
C ALA A 179 -4.22 -2.26 5.80
N SER A 180 -5.29 -1.52 5.53
CA SER A 180 -5.16 -0.08 5.25
C SER A 180 -4.68 0.74 6.45
N CYS A 181 -4.78 0.20 7.66
CA CYS A 181 -4.41 0.88 8.92
C CYS A 181 -3.49 0.06 9.83
N HIS A 182 -3.46 -1.26 9.70
CA HIS A 182 -2.70 -2.18 10.55
C HIS A 182 -1.74 -3.04 9.72
N ASN A 183 -0.76 -2.40 9.08
CA ASN A 183 0.27 -3.04 8.27
C ASN A 183 1.68 -2.61 8.72
N GLU A 184 2.74 -3.14 8.10
CA GLU A 184 4.13 -2.84 8.50
C GLU A 184 4.57 -1.38 8.26
N ASP A 185 3.90 -0.68 7.34
CA ASP A 185 4.17 0.71 6.96
C ASP A 185 3.28 1.73 7.67
N LYS A 186 2.06 1.32 8.03
CA LYS A 186 1.08 2.09 8.79
C LYS A 186 0.57 1.24 9.94
N LYS A 187 1.02 1.56 11.16
CA LYS A 187 0.79 0.82 12.40
C LYS A 187 -0.07 1.65 13.36
N GLU A 188 -1.34 1.85 13.02
CA GLU A 188 -2.26 2.50 13.97
C GLU A 188 -2.28 1.69 15.28
N SER A 189 -2.05 2.37 16.40
CA SER A 189 -1.86 1.78 17.73
C SER A 189 -0.79 0.67 17.79
N ASP A 190 0.30 0.82 17.02
CA ASP A 190 1.43 -0.12 16.90
C ASP A 190 1.03 -1.56 16.48
N LEU A 191 -0.14 -1.71 15.87
CA LEU A 191 -0.74 -3.00 15.52
C LEU A 191 -0.49 -3.37 14.05
N VAL A 192 -0.06 -4.61 13.83
CA VAL A 192 0.12 -5.22 12.50
C VAL A 192 -0.78 -6.45 12.39
N LEU A 193 -1.74 -6.43 11.47
CA LEU A 193 -2.69 -7.54 11.25
C LEU A 193 -2.45 -8.29 9.93
N THR A 194 -1.42 -7.91 9.16
CA THR A 194 -1.08 -8.50 7.87
C THR A 194 -0.20 -9.75 7.96
N THR A 195 0.30 -10.09 9.16
CA THR A 195 1.14 -11.27 9.39
C THR A 195 0.74 -11.98 10.67
N TYR A 196 0.90 -13.31 10.73
CA TYR A 196 0.60 -14.07 11.95
C TYR A 196 1.40 -13.55 13.16
N ALA A 197 2.70 -13.31 12.97
CA ALA A 197 3.56 -12.80 14.02
C ALA A 197 3.09 -11.42 14.52
N GLY A 198 2.63 -10.53 13.63
CA GLY A 198 2.04 -9.25 14.00
C GLY A 198 0.76 -9.41 14.81
N VAL A 199 -0.17 -10.24 14.33
CA VAL A 199 -1.44 -10.53 15.00
C VAL A 199 -1.22 -11.06 16.42
N MET A 200 -0.28 -12.00 16.59
CA MET A 200 0.00 -12.60 17.89
C MET A 200 0.83 -11.71 18.82
N ARG A 201 1.63 -10.78 18.28
CA ARG A 201 2.34 -9.76 19.07
C ARG A 201 1.35 -8.79 19.71
N GLY A 202 0.32 -8.37 18.97
CA GLY A 202 -0.59 -7.31 19.38
C GLY A 202 -0.03 -5.92 19.14
N GLY A 203 -0.64 -4.93 19.80
CA GLY A 203 -0.32 -3.51 19.66
C GLY A 203 -0.22 -2.81 21.02
N GLU A 204 -0.42 -1.49 21.01
CA GLU A 204 -0.31 -0.63 22.19
C GLU A 204 -1.25 -1.05 23.34
N SER A 205 -2.44 -1.54 23.02
CA SER A 205 -3.41 -2.08 24.01
C SER A 205 -3.09 -3.50 24.49
N GLY A 206 -1.95 -4.07 24.08
CA GLY A 206 -1.54 -5.43 24.40
C GLY A 206 -1.98 -6.45 23.35
N ARG A 207 -2.24 -7.69 23.80
CA ARG A 207 -2.59 -8.81 22.92
C ARG A 207 -3.96 -8.59 22.28
N VAL A 208 -4.02 -8.68 20.95
CA VAL A 208 -5.30 -8.62 20.21
C VAL A 208 -5.96 -9.98 20.05
N VAL A 209 -5.15 -11.04 20.07
CA VAL A 209 -5.61 -12.42 20.04
C VAL A 209 -5.02 -13.14 21.25
N VAL A 210 -5.90 -13.78 22.02
CA VAL A 210 -5.55 -14.71 23.09
C VAL A 210 -5.98 -16.09 22.65
N ALA A 211 -5.00 -16.91 22.24
CA ALA A 211 -5.23 -18.27 21.76
C ALA A 211 -6.11 -19.09 22.73
N GLY A 212 -7.20 -19.64 22.22
CA GLY A 212 -8.17 -20.43 22.99
C GLY A 212 -9.15 -19.61 23.84
N ASN A 213 -9.11 -18.27 23.78
CA ASN A 213 -9.98 -17.42 24.60
C ASN A 213 -10.53 -16.23 23.81
N THR A 214 -11.77 -16.37 23.34
CA THR A 214 -12.52 -15.34 22.61
C THR A 214 -12.82 -14.12 23.45
N GLU A 215 -13.17 -14.30 24.73
CA GLU A 215 -13.57 -13.23 25.64
C GLU A 215 -12.42 -12.28 25.97
N LEU A 216 -11.18 -12.79 26.00
CA LEU A 216 -9.98 -11.99 26.21
C LEU A 216 -9.33 -11.51 24.90
N SER A 217 -9.92 -11.83 23.75
CA SER A 217 -9.37 -11.44 22.44
C SER A 217 -9.98 -10.13 21.96
N GLU A 218 -9.20 -9.06 22.05
CA GLU A 218 -9.61 -7.71 21.65
C GLU A 218 -10.05 -7.61 20.20
N LEU A 219 -9.42 -8.38 19.31
CA LEU A 219 -9.78 -8.46 17.89
C LEU A 219 -11.27 -8.80 17.75
N LEU A 220 -11.73 -9.83 18.46
CA LEU A 220 -13.11 -10.29 18.36
C LEU A 220 -14.09 -9.32 19.03
N ARG A 221 -13.70 -8.72 20.16
CA ARG A 221 -14.48 -7.67 20.82
C ARG A 221 -14.76 -6.53 19.83
N ARG A 222 -13.72 -5.92 19.26
CA ARG A 222 -13.86 -4.73 18.41
C ARG A 222 -14.64 -4.96 17.12
N ILE A 223 -14.49 -6.12 16.49
CA ILE A 223 -15.25 -6.44 15.25
C ILE A 223 -16.71 -6.84 15.52
N THR A 224 -17.12 -6.97 16.79
CA THR A 224 -18.49 -7.33 17.18
C THR A 224 -19.22 -6.22 17.96
N LEU A 225 -18.54 -5.10 18.23
CA LEU A 225 -19.18 -3.91 18.80
C LEU A 225 -20.23 -3.35 17.82
N PRO A 226 -21.22 -2.58 18.30
CA PRO A 226 -22.09 -1.80 17.42
C PRO A 226 -21.27 -0.85 16.55
N GLU A 227 -21.63 -0.66 15.28
CA GLU A 227 -20.92 0.27 14.38
C GLU A 227 -20.91 1.74 14.87
N SER A 228 -21.81 2.08 15.79
CA SER A 228 -21.86 3.39 16.44
C SER A 228 -20.87 3.56 17.60
N ASP A 229 -20.17 2.50 18.00
CA ASP A 229 -19.20 2.51 19.09
C ASP A 229 -17.84 3.05 18.60
N ASP A 230 -17.21 3.93 19.37
CA ASP A 230 -15.93 4.54 19.01
C ASP A 230 -14.77 3.52 18.94
N GLU A 231 -14.88 2.38 19.62
CA GLU A 231 -13.89 1.31 19.58
C GLU A 231 -14.18 0.26 18.48
N PHE A 232 -15.30 0.38 17.78
CA PHE A 232 -15.65 -0.52 16.70
C PHE A 232 -14.59 -0.51 15.60
N MET A 233 -14.29 -1.69 15.08
CA MET A 233 -13.40 -1.86 13.94
C MET A 233 -14.12 -2.61 12.81
N PRO A 234 -13.99 -2.13 11.56
CA PRO A 234 -13.07 -1.09 11.11
C PRO A 234 -13.61 0.34 11.37
N ALA A 235 -12.71 1.33 11.30
CA ALA A 235 -13.06 2.75 11.47
C ALA A 235 -14.17 3.22 10.51
N GLU A 236 -14.88 4.29 10.89
CA GLU A 236 -16.03 4.82 10.16
C GLU A 236 -15.77 4.97 8.64
N GLY A 237 -16.74 4.53 7.84
CA GLY A 237 -16.66 4.58 6.38
C GLY A 237 -15.88 3.42 5.73
N LYS A 238 -15.39 2.45 6.52
CA LYS A 238 -14.81 1.20 6.02
C LYS A 238 -15.81 0.05 6.11
N THR A 239 -15.69 -0.90 5.19
CA THR A 239 -16.58 -2.08 5.14
C THR A 239 -16.18 -3.09 6.23
N PRO A 240 -17.10 -3.45 7.15
CA PRO A 240 -16.83 -4.48 8.14
C PRO A 240 -16.63 -5.88 7.56
N LEU A 241 -16.12 -6.80 8.38
CA LEU A 241 -16.17 -8.22 8.10
C LEU A 241 -17.64 -8.69 8.04
N THR A 242 -17.92 -9.68 7.19
CA THR A 242 -19.25 -10.29 7.18
C THR A 242 -19.46 -11.12 8.46
N ALA A 243 -20.71 -11.38 8.84
CA ALA A 243 -21.03 -12.23 9.99
C ALA A 243 -20.32 -13.60 9.90
N ARG A 244 -20.23 -14.16 8.69
CA ARG A 244 -19.50 -15.40 8.39
C ARG A 244 -18.01 -15.29 8.69
N GLN A 245 -17.37 -14.22 8.24
CA GLN A 245 -15.95 -14.00 8.50
C GLN A 245 -15.66 -13.80 9.99
N VAL A 246 -16.57 -13.14 10.72
CA VAL A 246 -16.50 -13.01 12.18
C VAL A 246 -16.61 -14.38 12.86
N GLU A 247 -17.51 -15.25 12.42
CA GLU A 247 -17.62 -16.62 12.92
C GLU A 247 -16.35 -17.45 12.67
N ILE A 248 -15.74 -17.32 11.50
CA ILE A 248 -14.48 -18.00 11.16
C ILE A 248 -13.34 -17.51 12.07
N ILE A 249 -13.22 -16.21 12.30
CA ILE A 249 -12.20 -15.66 13.21
C ILE A 249 -12.44 -16.13 14.64
N ARG A 250 -13.70 -16.14 15.11
CA ARG A 250 -14.07 -16.67 16.43
C ARG A 250 -13.59 -18.11 16.59
N TRP A 251 -13.95 -18.97 15.64
CA TRP A 251 -13.54 -20.38 15.66
C TRP A 251 -12.02 -20.54 15.64
N TRP A 252 -11.32 -19.79 14.79
CA TRP A 252 -9.86 -19.86 14.73
C TRP A 252 -9.20 -19.49 16.06
N ILE A 253 -9.73 -18.48 16.77
CA ILE A 253 -9.28 -18.12 18.13
C ILE A 253 -9.56 -19.26 19.10
N GLU A 254 -10.78 -19.82 19.11
CA GLU A 254 -11.17 -20.95 19.96
C GLU A 254 -10.29 -22.18 19.74
N ALA A 255 -9.93 -22.45 18.48
CA ALA A 255 -9.03 -23.53 18.08
C ALA A 255 -7.56 -23.33 18.49
N GLY A 256 -7.25 -22.25 19.23
CA GLY A 256 -5.90 -21.96 19.71
C GLY A 256 -5.09 -21.07 18.77
N ALA A 257 -5.73 -20.36 17.83
CA ALA A 257 -5.09 -19.49 16.85
C ALA A 257 -3.90 -20.17 16.12
N PRO A 258 -4.07 -21.36 15.53
CA PRO A 258 -2.98 -22.10 14.91
C PRO A 258 -2.38 -21.33 13.71
N SER A 259 -1.05 -21.40 13.58
CA SER A 259 -0.32 -21.05 12.36
C SER A 259 0.29 -22.32 11.78
N GLY A 260 -0.10 -22.70 10.56
CA GLY A 260 0.37 -23.93 9.95
C GLY A 260 -0.53 -25.14 10.21
N GLY A 261 -0.19 -26.24 9.54
CA GLY A 261 -1.04 -27.41 9.46
C GLY A 261 -2.19 -27.20 8.49
N THR A 262 -3.20 -28.06 8.59
CA THR A 262 -4.40 -27.97 7.75
C THR A 262 -5.66 -27.98 8.60
N ASN A 263 -6.75 -27.43 8.07
CA ASN A 263 -8.06 -27.54 8.71
C ASN A 263 -8.52 -28.99 8.87
N GLY A 264 -7.98 -29.96 8.12
CA GLY A 264 -8.27 -31.39 8.33
C GLY A 264 -7.63 -31.96 9.60
N ASP A 265 -6.51 -31.38 10.04
CA ASP A 265 -5.82 -31.78 11.28
C ASP A 265 -6.53 -31.21 12.52
N LEU A 266 -7.20 -30.07 12.36
CA LEU A 266 -8.09 -29.50 13.34
C LEU A 266 -9.43 -30.25 13.24
N GLN A 267 -9.98 -30.74 14.34
CA GLN A 267 -11.28 -31.43 14.31
C GLN A 267 -12.42 -30.42 14.08
N VAL A 268 -12.50 -29.82 12.87
CA VAL A 268 -13.44 -28.75 12.52
C VAL A 268 -14.87 -29.27 12.65
N PRO A 269 -15.73 -28.63 13.47
CA PRO A 269 -17.13 -29.00 13.60
C PRO A 269 -17.89 -28.86 12.28
N ASP A 270 -18.87 -29.74 12.01
CA ASP A 270 -19.62 -29.75 10.75
C ASP A 270 -20.24 -28.39 10.36
N PRO A 271 -20.82 -27.58 11.28
CA PRO A 271 -21.31 -26.25 10.93
C PRO A 271 -20.20 -25.35 10.36
N MET A 272 -19.02 -25.38 10.98
CA MET A 272 -17.87 -24.58 10.54
C MET A 272 -17.30 -25.05 9.20
N ARG A 273 -17.40 -26.35 8.88
CA ARG A 273 -17.01 -26.86 7.56
C ARG A 273 -17.83 -26.22 6.44
N SER A 274 -19.13 -26.04 6.65
CA SER A 274 -20.01 -25.35 5.69
C SER A 274 -19.62 -23.88 5.57
N THR A 275 -19.46 -23.19 6.69
CA THR A 275 -19.05 -21.77 6.75
C THR A 275 -17.74 -21.53 5.99
N LEU A 276 -16.72 -22.37 6.21
CA LEU A 276 -15.44 -22.30 5.51
C LEU A 276 -15.57 -22.63 4.02
N SER A 277 -16.41 -23.62 3.66
CA SER A 277 -16.61 -24.01 2.26
C SER A 277 -17.25 -22.88 1.46
N GLU A 278 -18.22 -22.19 2.03
CA GLU A 278 -18.89 -21.07 1.38
C GLU A 278 -17.98 -19.83 1.27
N GLU A 279 -17.11 -19.59 2.25
CA GLU A 279 -16.15 -18.48 2.22
C GLU A 279 -15.03 -18.72 1.20
N LEU A 280 -14.48 -19.94 1.15
CA LEU A 280 -13.40 -20.29 0.24
C LEU A 280 -13.88 -20.67 -1.17
N GLY A 281 -15.18 -20.94 -1.34
CA GLY A 281 -15.77 -21.39 -2.61
C GLY A 281 -15.33 -22.80 -3.03
N VAL A 282 -14.91 -23.63 -2.07
CA VAL A 282 -14.44 -25.02 -2.29
C VAL A 282 -15.07 -25.96 -1.28
N SER A 283 -15.18 -27.25 -1.61
CA SER A 283 -15.71 -28.26 -0.69
C SER A 283 -14.71 -28.63 0.41
N PHE A 284 -15.20 -29.14 1.54
CA PHE A 284 -14.36 -29.66 2.61
C PHE A 284 -13.58 -30.91 2.21
#